data_AF-A0A926CQW1-F1
#
_entry.id   AF-A0A926CQW1-F1
#
_cell.length_a   1.000
_cell.length_b   1.000
_cell.length_c   1.000
_cell.angle_alpha   90.00
_cell.angle_beta   90.00
_cell.angle_gamma   90.00
#
_symmetry.space_group_name_H-M   'P 1'
#
loop_
_entity.id
_entity.type
_entity.pdbx_description
1 polymer ?
#
loop_
_entity_poly.entity_id
_entity_poly.type
_entity_poly.pdbx_seq_one_letter_code
_entity_poly.pdbx_strand_id
1 'polypeptide(L)'
;DPALACPELDETVIDLFGLADPDAIELEQRAQAADACFKRLRDLGIDPTQYNTETIAADIEALRQALGYQQLNLFGLSYSTRLALHYARTYPASTRALVLDSVVPPDVNQYETHIDGFQRSFTYLASQCTDQLDACDETLAANFQQAVERLNTNPAEVEILHPLTGEPFTFRVTGYDFAAGVFQALYHRATIEITPYLIEQVAAGNNAVLSPLAQSGAEDVLGGEWGLFYAIQCMDEYPFNNAERVVLDRNRIPFLPEWHTQIYGSDQAVCTRLKLPPTQDSFRQPVEVNMPVIILAGSYDPITPPAWAEQVAANLPAAYLYTFPSASHVVYFEDTCAQALVVAFLDDPTRMPADCSKNGDSLQFVASNDILSTRAFYRLNTVLDQPKLLVTLILPFIGLSFFLVQILHSLVSLVQRNQASPAYWLATLIAVTGIAIVVMLILISSDTREIILGFGLPASGIGVGLLLLVQIVLILALMMTQFRRVKQSANIYLSVFTVVSTAFVGWLVWMHLY
;
A
#
# COMPACT_ATOMS: atom_id res chain seq x y z
N ASP A 1 -14.90 11.37 21.23
CA ASP A 1 -16.03 10.64 20.63
C ASP A 1 -15.86 9.14 20.78
N PRO A 2 -16.95 8.36 20.78
CA PRO A 2 -16.85 6.90 20.68
C PRO A 2 -16.20 6.51 19.34
N ALA A 3 -15.45 5.40 19.32
CA ALA A 3 -14.99 4.81 18.06
C ALA A 3 -16.17 4.18 17.32
N LEU A 4 -16.25 4.34 15.99
CA LEU A 4 -17.32 3.80 15.15
C LEU A 4 -16.84 2.54 14.42
N ALA A 5 -16.03 1.74 15.11
CA ALA A 5 -15.52 0.47 14.60
C ALA A 5 -16.66 -0.49 14.24
N CYS A 6 -16.50 -1.19 13.12
CA CYS A 6 -17.40 -2.25 12.67
C CYS A 6 -16.63 -3.56 12.46
N PRO A 7 -16.28 -4.31 13.52
CA PRO A 7 -15.69 -5.64 13.40
C PRO A 7 -16.52 -6.59 12.52
N GLU A 8 -17.85 -6.39 12.46
CA GLU A 8 -18.72 -7.14 11.56
C GLU A 8 -18.32 -6.97 10.08
N LEU A 9 -17.95 -5.75 9.68
CA LEU A 9 -17.48 -5.44 8.34
C LEU A 9 -16.04 -5.89 8.13
N ASP A 10 -15.16 -5.68 9.12
CA ASP A 10 -13.77 -6.13 9.07
C ASP A 10 -13.67 -7.64 8.76
N GLU A 11 -14.39 -8.46 9.53
CA GLU A 11 -14.43 -9.92 9.35
C GLU A 11 -15.04 -10.29 7.99
N THR A 12 -16.17 -9.69 7.63
CA THR A 12 -16.88 -10.02 6.37
C THR A 12 -16.06 -9.65 5.14
N VAL A 13 -15.44 -8.46 5.11
CA VAL A 13 -14.67 -8.02 3.93
C VAL A 13 -13.41 -8.86 3.75
N ILE A 14 -12.75 -9.27 4.83
CA ILE A 14 -11.59 -10.18 4.75
C ILE A 14 -12.02 -11.56 4.23
N ASP A 15 -13.10 -12.13 4.77
CA ASP A 15 -13.57 -13.45 4.35
C ASP A 15 -13.94 -13.47 2.85
N LEU A 16 -14.51 -12.37 2.35
CA LEU A 16 -14.83 -12.20 0.93
C LEU A 16 -13.60 -12.30 0.02
N PHE A 17 -12.41 -11.88 0.47
CA PHE A 17 -11.18 -12.02 -0.32
C PHE A 17 -10.77 -13.48 -0.59
N GLY A 18 -11.27 -14.43 0.20
CA GLY A 18 -11.04 -15.86 0.01
C GLY A 18 -11.97 -16.50 -1.02
N LEU A 19 -12.96 -15.73 -1.50
CA LEU A 19 -14.02 -16.18 -2.40
C LEU A 19 -13.81 -15.58 -3.79
N ALA A 20 -14.47 -16.16 -4.77
CA ALA A 20 -14.61 -15.60 -6.11
C ALA A 20 -16.09 -15.69 -6.49
N ASP A 21 -16.93 -15.25 -5.54
CA ASP A 21 -18.36 -15.35 -5.65
C ASP A 21 -18.89 -14.29 -6.64
N PRO A 22 -20.10 -14.48 -7.19
CA PRO A 22 -20.73 -13.42 -7.99
C PRO A 22 -20.90 -12.13 -7.16
N ASP A 23 -20.57 -10.97 -7.73
CA ASP A 23 -20.61 -9.65 -7.07
C ASP A 23 -21.88 -9.45 -6.21
N ALA A 24 -23.06 -9.80 -6.73
CA ALA A 24 -24.32 -9.61 -6.03
C ALA A 24 -24.38 -10.29 -4.65
N ILE A 25 -23.67 -11.41 -4.46
CA ILE A 25 -23.56 -12.10 -3.17
C ILE A 25 -22.65 -11.31 -2.23
N GLU A 26 -21.48 -10.88 -2.72
CA GLU A 26 -20.52 -10.10 -1.93
C GLU A 26 -21.12 -8.77 -1.46
N LEU A 27 -21.81 -8.07 -2.35
CA LEU A 27 -22.52 -6.83 -2.07
C LEU A 27 -23.57 -6.99 -0.97
N GLU A 28 -24.37 -8.06 -1.02
CA GLU A 28 -25.40 -8.32 0.00
C GLU A 28 -24.77 -8.72 1.34
N GLN A 29 -23.69 -9.50 1.34
CA GLN A 29 -22.98 -9.86 2.58
C GLN A 29 -22.40 -8.61 3.27
N ARG A 30 -21.75 -7.71 2.51
CA ARG A 30 -21.29 -6.41 3.04
C ARG A 30 -22.43 -5.58 3.59
N ALA A 31 -23.57 -5.49 2.87
CA ALA A 31 -24.74 -4.75 3.34
C ALA A 31 -25.30 -5.30 4.66
N GLN A 32 -25.35 -6.62 4.82
CA GLN A 32 -25.79 -7.29 6.04
C GLN A 32 -24.85 -7.03 7.22
N ALA A 33 -23.53 -7.10 6.98
CA ALA A 33 -22.51 -6.78 7.97
C ALA A 33 -22.61 -5.33 8.44
N ALA A 34 -22.79 -4.38 7.52
CA ALA A 34 -23.00 -2.97 7.85
C ALA A 34 -24.28 -2.75 8.68
N ASP A 35 -25.39 -3.39 8.31
CA ASP A 35 -26.66 -3.31 9.06
C ASP A 35 -26.51 -3.88 10.48
N ALA A 36 -25.79 -4.99 10.63
CA ALA A 36 -25.44 -5.55 11.94
C ALA A 36 -24.59 -4.57 12.78
N CYS A 37 -23.55 -3.97 12.18
CA CYS A 37 -22.75 -2.94 12.86
C CYS A 37 -23.61 -1.75 13.31
N PHE A 38 -24.40 -1.16 12.42
CA PHE A 38 -25.21 0.02 12.76
C PHE A 38 -26.34 -0.29 13.75
N LYS A 39 -26.84 -1.54 13.77
CA LYS A 39 -27.71 -2.01 14.84
C LYS A 39 -26.96 -2.04 16.19
N ARG A 40 -25.77 -2.62 16.25
CA ARG A 40 -24.93 -2.64 17.47
C ARG A 40 -24.60 -1.23 17.95
N LEU A 41 -24.21 -0.32 17.06
CA LEU A 41 -23.92 1.07 17.40
C LEU A 41 -25.15 1.76 18.04
N ARG A 42 -26.35 1.56 17.47
CA ARG A 42 -27.61 2.08 18.05
C ARG A 42 -27.95 1.45 19.40
N ASP A 43 -27.72 0.15 19.56
CA ASP A 43 -27.92 -0.55 20.84
C ASP A 43 -26.95 -0.03 21.94
N LEU A 44 -25.79 0.50 21.55
CA LEU A 44 -24.85 1.21 22.43
C LEU A 44 -25.24 2.67 22.70
N GLY A 45 -26.36 3.15 22.15
CA GLY A 45 -26.82 4.52 22.29
C GLY A 45 -26.12 5.54 21.38
N ILE A 46 -25.37 5.06 20.38
CA ILE A 46 -24.74 5.91 19.36
C ILE A 46 -25.75 6.16 18.26
N ASP A 47 -26.06 7.44 17.98
CA ASP A 47 -26.92 7.85 16.88
C ASP A 47 -26.07 8.15 15.63
N PRO A 48 -26.11 7.29 14.59
CA PRO A 48 -25.29 7.47 13.39
C PRO A 48 -25.63 8.74 12.60
N THR A 49 -26.84 9.31 12.80
CA THR A 49 -27.24 10.55 12.11
C THR A 49 -26.44 11.78 12.56
N GLN A 50 -25.74 11.67 13.70
CA GLN A 50 -24.89 12.73 14.22
C GLN A 50 -23.48 12.74 13.59
N TYR A 51 -23.13 11.76 12.75
CA TYR A 51 -21.79 11.63 12.17
C TYR A 51 -21.80 11.99 10.68
N ASN A 52 -22.11 13.25 10.40
CA ASN A 52 -22.08 13.86 9.06
C ASN A 52 -21.17 15.09 9.05
N THR A 53 -20.81 15.59 7.87
CA THR A 53 -19.86 16.70 7.74
C THR A 53 -20.33 17.99 8.42
N GLU A 54 -21.64 18.29 8.43
CA GLU A 54 -22.18 19.50 9.06
C GLU A 54 -22.00 19.45 10.58
N THR A 55 -22.32 18.31 11.21
CA THR A 55 -22.13 18.11 12.65
C THR A 55 -20.65 18.15 13.02
N ILE A 56 -19.78 17.47 12.25
CA ILE A 56 -18.33 17.47 12.50
C ILE A 56 -17.76 18.91 12.43
N ALA A 57 -18.25 19.75 11.51
CA ALA A 57 -17.84 21.15 11.45
C ALA A 57 -18.30 21.95 12.69
N ALA A 58 -19.49 21.68 13.20
CA ALA A 58 -19.97 22.29 14.45
C ALA A 58 -19.12 21.84 15.66
N ASP A 59 -18.68 20.59 15.69
CA ASP A 59 -17.79 20.07 16.73
C ASP A 59 -16.42 20.76 16.71
N ILE A 60 -15.84 21.01 15.52
CA ILE A 60 -14.61 21.79 15.37
C ILE A 60 -14.79 23.20 15.93
N GLU A 61 -15.96 23.84 15.72
CA GLU A 61 -16.23 25.18 16.23
C GLU A 61 -16.40 25.18 17.75
N ALA A 62 -17.10 24.19 18.30
CA ALA A 62 -17.21 24.01 19.74
C ALA A 62 -15.84 23.80 20.39
N LEU A 63 -14.96 23.01 19.75
CA LEU A 63 -13.60 22.79 20.19
C LEU A 63 -12.76 24.08 20.14
N ARG A 64 -12.86 24.87 19.06
CA ARG A 64 -12.19 26.18 18.96
C ARG A 64 -12.56 27.08 20.14
N GLN A 65 -13.86 27.18 20.43
CA GLN A 65 -14.38 28.01 21.53
C GLN A 65 -13.89 27.50 22.89
N ALA A 66 -13.96 26.19 23.12
CA ALA A 66 -13.52 25.57 24.37
C ALA A 66 -12.01 25.76 24.63
N LEU A 67 -11.19 25.71 23.57
CA LEU A 67 -9.75 25.94 23.65
C LEU A 67 -9.38 27.44 23.69
N GLY A 68 -10.33 28.35 23.48
CA GLY A 68 -10.12 29.79 23.55
C GLY A 68 -9.36 30.39 22.36
N TYR A 69 -9.28 29.68 21.23
CA TYR A 69 -8.65 30.20 20.01
C TYR A 69 -9.57 31.20 19.32
N GLN A 70 -9.05 32.34 18.88
CA GLN A 70 -9.85 33.32 18.13
C GLN A 70 -10.21 32.83 16.73
N GLN A 71 -9.23 32.21 16.04
CA GLN A 71 -9.39 31.64 14.71
C GLN A 71 -8.57 30.34 14.61
N LEU A 72 -8.91 29.50 13.63
CA LEU A 72 -8.19 28.27 13.29
C LEU A 72 -7.50 28.41 11.94
N ASN A 73 -6.34 27.75 11.80
CA ASN A 73 -5.88 27.28 10.50
C ASN A 73 -6.42 25.86 10.33
N LEU A 74 -7.15 25.58 9.25
CA LEU A 74 -7.63 24.23 8.97
C LEU A 74 -6.76 23.58 7.93
N PHE A 75 -6.29 22.38 8.25
CA PHE A 75 -5.54 21.53 7.33
C PHE A 75 -6.39 20.31 6.99
N GLY A 76 -7.00 20.34 5.81
CA GLY A 76 -7.78 19.25 5.26
C GLY A 76 -6.96 18.42 4.25
N LEU A 77 -7.12 17.11 4.35
CA LEU A 77 -6.61 16.10 3.43
C LEU A 77 -7.80 15.32 2.86
N SER A 78 -7.88 15.14 1.53
CA SER A 78 -8.93 14.32 0.90
C SER A 78 -10.34 14.76 1.32
N TYR A 79 -11.22 13.83 1.76
CA TYR A 79 -12.56 14.15 2.32
C TYR A 79 -12.57 15.35 3.28
N SER A 80 -11.57 15.46 4.16
CA SER A 80 -11.55 16.54 5.16
C SER A 80 -11.30 17.92 4.55
N THR A 81 -10.91 18.03 3.28
CA THR A 81 -10.93 19.31 2.54
C THR A 81 -12.35 19.81 2.30
N ARG A 82 -13.31 18.92 2.02
CA ARG A 82 -14.74 19.27 1.91
C ARG A 82 -15.29 19.72 3.26
N LEU A 83 -14.90 19.04 4.34
CA LEU A 83 -15.18 19.48 5.72
C LEU A 83 -14.58 20.85 6.02
N ALA A 84 -13.32 21.10 5.66
CA ALA A 84 -12.65 22.37 5.90
C ALA A 84 -13.29 23.53 5.11
N LEU A 85 -13.65 23.28 3.85
CA LEU A 85 -14.41 24.21 3.00
C LEU A 85 -15.78 24.51 3.61
N HIS A 86 -16.50 23.49 4.08
CA HIS A 86 -17.77 23.67 4.78
C HIS A 86 -17.61 24.53 6.04
N TYR A 87 -16.63 24.20 6.90
CA TYR A 87 -16.35 24.98 8.11
C TYR A 87 -16.04 26.44 7.78
N ALA A 88 -15.21 26.70 6.78
CA ALA A 88 -14.84 28.05 6.39
C ALA A 88 -16.03 28.87 5.89
N ARG A 89 -16.96 28.23 5.16
CA ARG A 89 -18.21 28.85 4.71
C ARG A 89 -19.14 29.17 5.89
N THR A 90 -19.27 28.24 6.83
CA THR A 90 -20.20 28.38 7.98
C THR A 90 -19.64 29.32 9.07
N TYR A 91 -18.33 29.29 9.31
CA TYR A 91 -17.63 30.05 10.34
C TYR A 91 -16.46 30.87 9.76
N PRO A 92 -16.72 31.81 8.83
CA PRO A 92 -15.67 32.55 8.14
C PRO A 92 -14.85 33.43 9.08
N ALA A 93 -15.49 34.01 10.10
CA ALA A 93 -14.79 34.81 11.12
C ALA A 93 -13.87 33.97 12.02
N SER A 94 -14.17 32.68 12.19
CA SER A 94 -13.38 31.72 12.96
C SER A 94 -12.23 31.09 12.16
N THR A 95 -12.10 31.41 10.87
CA THR A 95 -11.12 30.78 9.98
C THR A 95 -10.06 31.78 9.56
N ARG A 96 -8.79 31.50 9.89
CA ARG A 96 -7.63 32.32 9.50
C ARG A 96 -7.12 31.95 8.11
N ALA A 97 -6.92 30.66 7.86
CA ALA A 97 -6.35 30.14 6.62
C ALA A 97 -6.76 28.67 6.40
N LEU A 98 -6.77 28.22 5.14
CA LEU A 98 -7.05 26.84 4.76
C LEU A 98 -5.85 26.23 4.02
N VAL A 99 -5.52 24.98 4.37
CA VAL A 99 -4.65 24.10 3.59
C VAL A 99 -5.53 22.97 3.07
N LEU A 100 -5.66 22.87 1.75
CA LEU A 100 -6.48 21.87 1.07
C LEU A 100 -5.57 20.98 0.21
N ASP A 101 -5.25 19.80 0.71
CA ASP A 101 -4.42 18.82 0.00
C ASP A 101 -5.28 17.70 -0.55
N SER A 102 -5.16 17.43 -1.86
CA SER A 102 -6.03 16.49 -2.58
C SER A 102 -7.51 16.84 -2.39
N VAL A 103 -7.89 18.02 -2.91
CA VAL A 103 -9.18 18.64 -2.60
C VAL A 103 -10.37 17.91 -3.22
N VAL A 104 -11.43 17.77 -2.43
CA VAL A 104 -12.74 17.26 -2.83
C VAL A 104 -13.72 18.44 -2.93
N PRO A 105 -14.11 18.88 -4.14
CA PRO A 105 -15.09 19.94 -4.31
C PRO A 105 -16.46 19.52 -3.73
N PRO A 106 -17.20 20.41 -3.03
CA PRO A 106 -18.53 20.09 -2.51
C PRO A 106 -19.58 19.77 -3.59
N ASP A 107 -19.42 20.33 -4.79
CA ASP A 107 -20.33 20.26 -5.92
C ASP A 107 -20.04 19.11 -6.89
N VAL A 108 -19.06 18.27 -6.59
CA VAL A 108 -18.74 17.08 -7.37
C VAL A 108 -19.36 15.82 -6.77
N ASN A 109 -20.06 15.09 -7.63
CA ASN A 109 -20.60 13.76 -7.41
C ASN A 109 -19.48 12.72 -7.64
N GLN A 110 -18.84 12.25 -6.57
CA GLN A 110 -17.60 11.45 -6.66
C GLN A 110 -17.83 10.14 -7.43
N TYR A 111 -18.93 9.43 -7.18
CA TYR A 111 -19.19 8.16 -7.88
C TYR A 111 -19.38 8.32 -9.38
N GLU A 112 -19.85 9.49 -9.84
CA GLU A 112 -20.00 9.80 -11.27
C GLU A 112 -18.65 10.09 -11.98
N THR A 113 -17.53 10.12 -11.25
CA THR A 113 -16.23 10.59 -11.77
C THR A 113 -15.06 9.63 -11.55
N HIS A 114 -15.22 8.56 -10.77
CA HIS A 114 -14.13 7.64 -10.44
C HIS A 114 -13.47 7.01 -11.67
N ILE A 115 -14.23 6.66 -12.71
CA ILE A 115 -13.68 6.08 -13.95
C ILE A 115 -12.83 7.11 -14.70
N ASP A 116 -13.33 8.34 -14.85
CA ASP A 116 -12.58 9.44 -15.47
C ASP A 116 -11.29 9.73 -14.66
N GLY A 117 -11.38 9.70 -13.33
CA GLY A 117 -10.26 9.84 -12.41
C GLY A 117 -9.17 8.79 -12.66
N PHE A 118 -9.53 7.50 -12.63
CA PHE A 118 -8.61 6.41 -12.90
C PHE A 118 -8.03 6.49 -14.32
N GLN A 119 -8.86 6.70 -15.34
CA GLN A 119 -8.42 6.77 -16.73
C GLN A 119 -7.34 7.84 -16.92
N ARG A 120 -7.59 9.05 -16.42
CA ARG A 120 -6.64 10.15 -16.55
C ARG A 120 -5.34 9.88 -15.78
N SER A 121 -5.41 9.27 -14.58
CA SER A 121 -4.21 8.91 -13.82
C SER A 121 -3.39 7.83 -14.53
N PHE A 122 -4.06 6.79 -15.04
CA PHE A 122 -3.43 5.72 -15.81
C PHE A 122 -2.80 6.23 -17.12
N THR A 123 -3.49 7.10 -17.86
CA THR A 123 -2.92 7.75 -19.06
C THR A 123 -1.73 8.64 -18.70
N TYR A 124 -1.80 9.36 -17.57
CA TYR A 124 -0.67 10.14 -17.08
C TYR A 124 0.53 9.23 -16.76
N LEU A 125 0.32 8.13 -16.03
CA LEU A 125 1.34 7.09 -15.81
C LEU A 125 1.98 6.62 -17.11
N ALA A 126 1.18 6.15 -18.07
CA ALA A 126 1.66 5.69 -19.36
C ALA A 126 2.55 6.75 -20.03
N SER A 127 2.10 8.01 -20.05
CA SER A 127 2.85 9.12 -20.67
C SER A 127 4.16 9.46 -19.97
N GLN A 128 4.25 9.29 -18.66
CA GLN A 128 5.44 9.67 -17.88
C GLN A 128 6.50 8.57 -17.85
N CYS A 129 6.10 7.31 -18.08
CA CYS A 129 7.04 6.19 -18.05
C CYS A 129 7.59 5.78 -19.42
N THR A 130 7.09 6.34 -20.53
CA THR A 130 7.59 6.07 -21.89
C THR A 130 9.06 6.42 -22.10
N ASP A 131 9.58 7.45 -21.43
CA ASP A 131 10.99 7.85 -21.53
C ASP A 131 11.93 6.88 -20.77
N GLN A 132 11.39 6.04 -19.88
CA GLN A 132 12.15 5.10 -19.04
C GLN A 132 11.94 3.63 -19.43
N LEU A 133 10.75 3.28 -19.90
CA LEU A 133 10.31 1.90 -20.17
C LEU A 133 9.61 1.81 -21.53
N ASP A 134 10.10 0.94 -22.42
CA ASP A 134 9.45 0.66 -23.71
C ASP A 134 8.02 0.09 -23.54
N ALA A 135 7.75 -0.58 -22.42
CA ALA A 135 6.47 -1.21 -22.11
C ALA A 135 5.35 -0.23 -21.72
N CYS A 136 5.64 1.07 -21.62
CA CYS A 136 4.73 2.06 -21.03
C CYS A 136 3.75 2.75 -21.97
N ASP A 137 3.89 2.60 -23.29
CA ASP A 137 2.97 3.19 -24.26
C ASP A 137 1.69 2.31 -24.42
N GLU A 138 1.18 2.09 -25.64
CA GLU A 138 0.01 1.23 -25.92
C GLU A 138 0.12 -0.19 -25.30
N THR A 139 1.35 -0.65 -25.03
CA THR A 139 1.61 -1.95 -24.41
C THR A 139 1.12 -2.03 -22.96
N LEU A 140 1.18 -0.93 -22.20
CA LEU A 140 0.76 -0.94 -20.79
C LEU A 140 -0.74 -1.16 -20.66
N ALA A 141 -1.52 -0.44 -21.47
CA ALA A 141 -2.98 -0.59 -21.51
C ALA A 141 -3.38 -1.99 -22.00
N ALA A 142 -2.71 -2.51 -23.05
CA ALA A 142 -2.96 -3.85 -23.56
C ALA A 142 -2.62 -4.94 -22.54
N ASN A 143 -1.49 -4.81 -21.83
CA ASN A 143 -1.11 -5.73 -20.76
C ASN A 143 -2.09 -5.68 -19.59
N PHE A 144 -2.54 -4.48 -19.20
CA PHE A 144 -3.52 -4.33 -18.12
C PHE A 144 -4.85 -5.02 -18.48
N GLN A 145 -5.36 -4.79 -19.70
CA GLN A 145 -6.54 -5.49 -20.20
C GLN A 145 -6.34 -7.01 -20.21
N GLN A 146 -5.23 -7.50 -20.75
CA GLN A 146 -4.91 -8.93 -20.79
C GLN A 146 -4.85 -9.56 -19.39
N ALA A 147 -4.24 -8.87 -18.43
CA ALA A 147 -4.16 -9.31 -17.04
C ALA A 147 -5.55 -9.44 -16.41
N VAL A 148 -6.41 -8.43 -16.56
CA VAL A 148 -7.80 -8.45 -16.06
C VAL A 148 -8.60 -9.59 -16.69
N GLU A 149 -8.61 -9.72 -18.02
CA GLU A 149 -9.37 -10.76 -18.72
C GLU A 149 -8.92 -12.17 -18.31
N ARG A 150 -7.60 -12.37 -18.17
CA ARG A 150 -7.07 -13.67 -17.75
C ARG A 150 -7.47 -14.01 -16.32
N LEU A 151 -7.34 -13.06 -15.39
CA LEU A 151 -7.69 -13.28 -13.99
C LEU A 151 -9.20 -13.46 -13.78
N ASN A 152 -10.06 -12.81 -14.58
CA ASN A 152 -11.50 -13.10 -14.57
C ASN A 152 -11.83 -14.49 -15.12
N THR A 153 -11.04 -14.99 -16.07
CA THR A 153 -11.21 -16.36 -16.60
C THR A 153 -10.70 -17.43 -15.63
N ASN A 154 -9.56 -17.16 -14.98
CA ASN A 154 -8.91 -18.05 -14.03
C ASN A 154 -8.27 -17.24 -12.90
N PRO A 155 -9.02 -16.99 -11.81
CA PRO A 155 -8.54 -16.21 -10.67
C PRO A 155 -7.23 -16.76 -10.11
N ALA A 156 -6.36 -15.87 -9.66
CA ALA A 156 -5.11 -16.26 -9.04
C ALA A 156 -5.34 -16.61 -7.56
N GLU A 157 -4.79 -17.74 -7.12
CA GLU A 157 -4.70 -18.04 -5.69
C GLU A 157 -3.36 -17.54 -5.15
N VAL A 158 -3.41 -16.62 -4.19
CA VAL A 158 -2.22 -16.05 -3.55
C VAL A 158 -2.29 -16.27 -2.05
N GLU A 159 -1.20 -16.79 -1.49
CA GLU A 159 -1.07 -17.00 -0.05
C GLU A 159 -0.66 -15.69 0.62
N ILE A 160 -1.45 -15.29 1.62
CA ILE A 160 -1.22 -14.14 2.50
C ILE A 160 -1.39 -14.60 3.96
N LEU A 161 -1.11 -13.71 4.92
CA LEU A 161 -1.53 -13.91 6.30
C LEU A 161 -2.85 -13.20 6.54
N HIS A 162 -3.80 -13.91 7.14
CA HIS A 162 -5.06 -13.34 7.57
C HIS A 162 -4.79 -12.19 8.56
N PRO A 163 -5.21 -10.94 8.28
CA PRO A 163 -4.72 -9.78 9.03
C PRO A 163 -5.26 -9.75 10.47
N LEU A 164 -6.43 -10.35 10.76
CA LEU A 164 -6.94 -10.51 12.13
C LEU A 164 -6.31 -11.66 12.93
N THR A 165 -6.04 -12.82 12.31
CA THR A 165 -5.67 -14.04 13.05
C THR A 165 -4.18 -14.37 12.95
N GLY A 166 -3.50 -13.87 11.91
CA GLY A 166 -2.12 -14.19 11.55
C GLY A 166 -1.94 -15.60 10.97
N GLU A 167 -3.01 -16.32 10.70
CA GLU A 167 -2.97 -17.66 10.10
C GLU A 167 -2.87 -17.58 8.56
N PRO A 168 -2.33 -18.60 7.89
CA PRO A 168 -2.30 -18.65 6.42
C PRO A 168 -3.71 -18.53 5.82
N PHE A 169 -3.84 -17.68 4.81
CA PHE A 169 -5.09 -17.41 4.11
C PHE A 169 -4.84 -17.32 2.60
N THR A 170 -5.67 -18.02 1.82
CA THR A 170 -5.61 -17.99 0.37
C THR A 170 -6.55 -16.90 -0.14
N PHE A 171 -5.98 -15.79 -0.62
CA PHE A 171 -6.72 -14.74 -1.33
C PHE A 171 -6.93 -15.18 -2.78
N ARG A 172 -8.17 -15.12 -3.27
CA ARG A 172 -8.53 -15.34 -4.67
C ARG A 172 -8.64 -14.03 -5.43
N VAL A 173 -7.63 -13.71 -6.23
CA VAL A 173 -7.55 -12.44 -6.96
C VAL A 173 -8.18 -12.60 -8.34
N THR A 174 -9.34 -11.97 -8.53
CA THR A 174 -9.99 -11.82 -9.84
C THR A 174 -9.36 -10.68 -10.64
N GLY A 175 -9.80 -10.51 -11.89
CA GLY A 175 -9.39 -9.36 -12.69
C GLY A 175 -9.89 -8.03 -12.13
N TYR A 176 -11.03 -8.03 -11.44
CA TYR A 176 -11.55 -6.82 -10.79
C TYR A 176 -10.77 -6.46 -9.53
N ASP A 177 -10.39 -7.44 -8.73
CA ASP A 177 -9.47 -7.23 -7.61
C ASP A 177 -8.13 -6.68 -8.09
N PHE A 178 -7.62 -7.20 -9.21
CA PHE A 178 -6.40 -6.68 -9.82
C PHE A 178 -6.56 -5.24 -10.29
N ALA A 179 -7.68 -4.89 -10.93
CA ALA A 179 -7.97 -3.51 -11.31
C ALA A 179 -8.08 -2.57 -10.10
N ALA A 180 -8.74 -3.02 -9.03
CA ALA A 180 -8.80 -2.30 -7.75
C ALA A 180 -7.40 -2.11 -7.15
N GLY A 181 -6.57 -3.15 -7.19
CA GLY A 181 -5.18 -3.10 -6.74
C GLY A 181 -4.34 -2.12 -7.54
N VAL A 182 -4.52 -2.05 -8.87
CA VAL A 182 -3.84 -1.03 -9.70
C VAL A 182 -4.34 0.38 -9.38
N PHE A 183 -5.63 0.57 -9.16
CA PHE A 183 -6.17 1.85 -8.69
C PHE A 183 -5.56 2.29 -7.35
N GLN A 184 -5.48 1.36 -6.38
CA GLN A 184 -4.83 1.63 -5.08
C GLN A 184 -3.32 1.88 -5.24
N ALA A 185 -2.65 1.17 -6.16
CA ALA A 185 -1.24 1.42 -6.45
C ALA A 185 -1.00 2.82 -7.06
N LEU A 186 -1.96 3.37 -7.79
CA LEU A 186 -1.89 4.75 -8.28
C LEU A 186 -2.15 5.78 -7.18
N TYR A 187 -2.70 5.39 -6.04
CA TYR A 187 -3.02 6.27 -4.91
C TYR A 187 -1.76 6.81 -4.21
N HIS A 188 -0.67 6.05 -4.23
CA HIS A 188 0.57 6.39 -3.55
C HIS A 188 1.76 6.47 -4.52
N ARG A 189 2.60 7.49 -4.33
CA ARG A 189 3.85 7.71 -5.08
C ARG A 189 4.74 6.48 -5.12
N ALA A 190 4.90 5.80 -3.98
CA ALA A 190 5.78 4.64 -3.85
C ALA A 190 5.36 3.48 -4.75
N THR A 191 4.05 3.26 -4.92
CA THR A 191 3.51 2.15 -5.70
C THR A 191 3.34 2.48 -7.19
N ILE A 192 3.27 3.76 -7.55
CA ILE A 192 3.27 4.18 -8.96
C ILE A 192 4.53 3.69 -9.69
N GLU A 193 5.69 3.74 -9.05
CA GLU A 193 6.98 3.35 -9.65
C GLU A 193 7.03 1.88 -10.09
N ILE A 194 6.33 0.99 -9.36
CA ILE A 194 6.29 -0.45 -9.61
C ILE A 194 5.08 -0.88 -10.45
N THR A 195 4.07 -0.01 -10.61
CA THR A 195 2.80 -0.36 -11.28
C THR A 195 2.99 -0.91 -12.72
N PRO A 196 3.85 -0.33 -13.59
CA PRO A 196 4.10 -0.90 -14.91
C PRO A 196 4.65 -2.32 -14.88
N TYR A 197 5.60 -2.60 -13.98
CA TYR A 197 6.16 -3.94 -13.76
C TYR A 197 5.08 -4.94 -13.33
N LEU A 198 4.21 -4.56 -12.39
CA LEU A 198 3.14 -5.44 -11.91
C LEU A 198 2.17 -5.81 -13.04
N ILE A 199 1.78 -4.82 -13.84
CA ILE A 199 0.91 -5.04 -15.00
C ILE A 199 1.57 -5.98 -16.00
N GLU A 200 2.85 -5.79 -16.32
CA GLU A 200 3.59 -6.65 -17.24
C GLU A 200 3.70 -8.10 -16.72
N GLN A 201 4.12 -8.28 -15.46
CA GLN A 201 4.30 -9.60 -14.85
C GLN A 201 3.00 -10.36 -14.73
N VAL A 202 1.94 -9.67 -14.30
CA VAL A 202 0.61 -10.26 -14.26
C VAL A 202 0.22 -10.58 -15.69
N ALA A 203 0.24 -9.69 -16.68
CA ALA A 203 -0.10 -10.03 -18.07
C ALA A 203 0.66 -11.26 -18.62
N ALA A 204 1.93 -11.45 -18.25
CA ALA A 204 2.77 -12.58 -18.64
C ALA A 204 2.45 -13.91 -17.92
N GLY A 205 1.60 -13.93 -16.89
CA GLY A 205 1.20 -15.14 -16.16
C GLY A 205 1.87 -15.31 -14.80
N ASN A 206 2.73 -14.37 -14.41
CA ASN A 206 3.43 -14.42 -13.13
C ASN A 206 2.57 -13.80 -12.02
N ASN A 207 1.64 -14.59 -11.48
CA ASN A 207 0.77 -14.16 -10.38
C ASN A 207 1.51 -14.06 -9.02
N ALA A 208 2.78 -14.45 -8.93
CA ALA A 208 3.51 -14.42 -7.66
C ALA A 208 3.77 -13.00 -7.14
N VAL A 209 3.73 -11.99 -8.03
CA VAL A 209 3.89 -10.58 -7.68
C VAL A 209 2.65 -9.97 -7.01
N LEU A 210 1.52 -10.70 -6.99
CA LEU A 210 0.27 -10.21 -6.40
C LEU A 210 0.23 -10.37 -4.87
N SER A 211 1.02 -11.28 -4.27
CA SER A 211 0.98 -11.54 -2.82
C SER A 211 1.20 -10.29 -1.96
N PRO A 212 2.22 -9.44 -2.23
CA PRO A 212 2.43 -8.22 -1.43
C PRO A 212 1.27 -7.22 -1.55
N LEU A 213 0.71 -7.06 -2.75
CA LEU A 213 -0.46 -6.18 -2.97
C LEU A 213 -1.71 -6.72 -2.27
N ALA A 214 -1.94 -8.03 -2.35
CA ALA A 214 -3.08 -8.68 -1.71
C ALA A 214 -3.01 -8.58 -0.18
N GLN A 215 -1.82 -8.71 0.41
CA GLN A 215 -1.63 -8.50 1.84
C GLN A 215 -1.89 -7.04 2.23
N SER A 216 -1.28 -6.09 1.53
CA SER A 216 -1.47 -4.66 1.80
C SER A 216 -2.96 -4.30 1.75
N GLY A 217 -3.65 -4.72 0.70
CA GLY A 217 -5.09 -4.49 0.57
C GLY A 217 -5.91 -5.14 1.68
N ALA A 218 -5.53 -6.33 2.15
CA ALA A 218 -6.18 -6.99 3.27
C ALA A 218 -5.96 -6.27 4.62
N GLU A 219 -4.76 -5.72 4.82
CA GLU A 219 -4.42 -4.93 6.02
C GLU A 219 -5.13 -3.57 6.03
N ASP A 220 -5.23 -2.91 4.88
CA ASP A 220 -5.92 -1.62 4.74
C ASP A 220 -7.40 -1.69 5.12
N VAL A 221 -8.06 -2.82 4.87
CA VAL A 221 -9.46 -3.07 5.29
C VAL A 221 -9.63 -2.93 6.82
N LEU A 222 -8.64 -3.35 7.61
CA LEU A 222 -8.69 -3.26 9.08
C LEU A 222 -8.39 -1.85 9.61
N GLY A 223 -7.77 -1.00 8.80
CA GLY A 223 -7.46 0.38 9.17
C GLY A 223 -8.67 1.32 9.09
N GLY A 224 -9.79 0.87 8.50
CA GLY A 224 -10.96 1.70 8.25
C GLY A 224 -11.92 1.84 9.44
N GLU A 225 -12.28 3.07 9.78
CA GLU A 225 -13.42 3.36 10.68
C GLU A 225 -14.74 3.24 9.90
N TRP A 226 -15.12 2.01 9.52
CA TRP A 226 -16.26 1.72 8.65
C TRP A 226 -17.59 2.35 9.07
N GLY A 227 -17.87 2.44 10.37
CA GLY A 227 -19.10 3.06 10.85
C GLY A 227 -19.11 4.57 10.60
N LEU A 228 -17.98 5.25 10.76
CA LEU A 228 -17.84 6.67 10.42
C LEU A 228 -17.89 6.87 8.90
N PHE A 229 -17.15 6.04 8.15
CA PHE A 229 -17.17 6.04 6.70
C PHE A 229 -18.58 5.93 6.15
N TYR A 230 -19.34 4.89 6.54
CA TYR A 230 -20.70 4.71 6.03
C TYR A 230 -21.70 5.74 6.57
N ALA A 231 -21.52 6.27 7.77
CA ALA A 231 -22.35 7.35 8.26
C ALA A 231 -22.21 8.59 7.36
N ILE A 232 -20.98 9.00 7.07
CA ILE A 232 -20.69 10.13 6.17
C ILE A 232 -21.14 9.81 4.75
N GLN A 233 -20.68 8.70 4.18
CA GLN A 233 -20.89 8.36 2.78
C GLN A 233 -22.38 8.27 2.41
N CYS A 234 -23.19 7.67 3.29
CA CYS A 234 -24.62 7.51 3.05
C CYS A 234 -25.44 8.79 3.26
N MET A 235 -24.92 9.78 3.98
CA MET A 235 -25.61 11.07 4.20
C MET A 235 -25.11 12.16 3.25
N ASP A 236 -23.81 12.24 3.00
CA ASP A 236 -23.14 13.38 2.35
C ASP A 236 -22.79 13.14 0.88
N GLU A 237 -22.73 11.90 0.41
CA GLU A 237 -22.29 11.57 -0.95
C GLU A 237 -23.30 10.74 -1.73
N TYR A 238 -23.60 9.52 -1.28
CA TYR A 238 -24.46 8.58 -2.03
C TYR A 238 -25.80 9.17 -2.50
N PRO A 239 -26.57 9.92 -1.67
CA PRO A 239 -27.88 10.43 -2.06
C PRO A 239 -27.87 11.41 -3.25
N PHE A 240 -26.73 12.04 -3.54
CA PHE A 240 -26.61 13.09 -4.54
C PHE A 240 -26.12 12.59 -5.91
N ASN A 241 -25.76 11.32 -6.00
CA ASN A 241 -25.25 10.71 -7.23
C ASN A 241 -26.38 10.14 -8.08
N ASN A 242 -26.26 10.26 -9.40
CA ASN A 242 -27.19 9.67 -10.35
C ASN A 242 -26.73 8.26 -10.75
N ALA A 243 -27.45 7.25 -10.26
CA ALA A 243 -27.17 5.84 -10.54
C ALA A 243 -27.10 5.51 -12.05
N GLU A 244 -27.93 6.14 -12.89
CA GLU A 244 -27.89 5.88 -14.34
C GLU A 244 -26.59 6.40 -14.95
N ARG A 245 -26.09 7.54 -14.50
CA ARG A 245 -24.81 8.10 -14.99
C ARG A 245 -23.63 7.24 -14.56
N VAL A 246 -23.61 6.82 -13.30
CA VAL A 246 -22.61 5.88 -12.75
C VAL A 246 -22.57 4.59 -13.60
N VAL A 247 -23.74 4.01 -13.92
CA VAL A 247 -23.84 2.80 -14.75
C VAL A 247 -23.50 3.03 -16.22
N LEU A 248 -23.71 4.23 -16.77
CA LEU A 248 -23.34 4.57 -18.14
C LEU A 248 -21.82 4.77 -18.29
N ASP A 249 -21.20 5.43 -17.31
CA ASP A 249 -19.76 5.70 -17.26
C ASP A 249 -18.95 4.40 -17.25
N ARG A 250 -19.50 3.38 -16.57
CA ARG A 250 -19.03 1.99 -16.56
C ARG A 250 -18.65 1.42 -17.94
N ASN A 251 -19.42 1.74 -18.99
CA ASN A 251 -19.23 1.13 -20.31
C ASN A 251 -18.14 1.82 -21.16
N ARG A 252 -17.50 2.88 -20.64
CA ARG A 252 -16.49 3.65 -21.38
C ARG A 252 -15.11 2.98 -21.42
N ILE A 253 -14.82 2.10 -20.46
CA ILE A 253 -13.58 1.32 -20.43
C ILE A 253 -13.95 -0.17 -20.37
N PRO A 254 -13.87 -0.93 -21.48
CA PRO A 254 -14.44 -2.27 -21.59
C PRO A 254 -13.96 -3.31 -20.56
N PHE A 255 -12.81 -3.09 -19.92
CA PHE A 255 -12.21 -4.00 -18.93
C PHE A 255 -12.30 -3.50 -17.46
N LEU A 256 -12.79 -2.29 -17.20
CA LEU A 256 -13.11 -1.77 -15.86
C LEU A 256 -14.61 -1.80 -15.42
N PRO A 257 -15.60 -2.33 -16.18
CA PRO A 257 -17.02 -2.14 -15.82
C PRO A 257 -17.39 -2.61 -14.40
N GLU A 258 -16.86 -3.76 -13.97
CA GLU A 258 -17.35 -4.40 -12.75
C GLU A 258 -16.61 -3.92 -11.50
N TRP A 259 -15.38 -3.39 -11.61
CA TRP A 259 -14.68 -2.74 -10.49
C TRP A 259 -15.45 -1.53 -9.93
N HIS A 260 -15.96 -0.66 -10.79
CA HIS A 260 -16.77 0.48 -10.35
C HIS A 260 -18.16 0.05 -9.85
N THR A 261 -18.67 -1.07 -10.38
CA THR A 261 -19.87 -1.73 -9.86
C THR A 261 -19.62 -2.27 -8.44
N GLN A 262 -18.41 -2.74 -8.12
CA GLN A 262 -18.06 -3.16 -6.75
C GLN A 262 -17.97 -1.97 -5.78
N ILE A 263 -17.30 -0.87 -6.14
CA ILE A 263 -17.21 0.32 -5.25
C ILE A 263 -18.58 0.97 -5.06
N TYR A 264 -19.22 1.43 -6.14
CA TYR A 264 -20.52 2.09 -6.04
C TYR A 264 -21.62 1.13 -5.59
N GLY A 265 -21.63 -0.11 -6.09
CA GLY A 265 -22.63 -1.10 -5.73
C GLY A 265 -22.55 -1.52 -4.26
N SER A 266 -21.34 -1.60 -3.68
CA SER A 266 -21.15 -1.91 -2.25
C SER A 266 -21.76 -0.82 -1.39
N ASP A 267 -21.41 0.44 -1.69
CA ASP A 267 -21.93 1.57 -0.93
C ASP A 267 -23.43 1.76 -1.17
N GLN A 268 -23.91 1.55 -2.39
CA GLN A 268 -25.34 1.53 -2.71
C GLN A 268 -26.11 0.49 -1.88
N ALA A 269 -25.60 -0.74 -1.80
CA ALA A 269 -26.25 -1.82 -1.06
C ALA A 269 -26.32 -1.49 0.44
N VAL A 270 -25.22 -0.98 1.01
CA VAL A 270 -25.15 -0.54 2.41
C VAL A 270 -26.09 0.65 2.64
N CYS A 271 -25.96 1.74 1.90
CA CYS A 271 -26.72 2.97 2.14
C CYS A 271 -28.23 2.79 1.93
N THR A 272 -28.64 2.00 0.94
CA THR A 272 -30.06 1.65 0.70
C THR A 272 -30.66 0.89 1.89
N ARG A 273 -29.85 0.08 2.57
CA ARG A 273 -30.27 -0.70 3.75
C ARG A 273 -30.31 0.15 5.01
N LEU A 274 -29.26 0.96 5.24
CA LEU A 274 -29.14 1.81 6.43
C LEU A 274 -30.19 2.94 6.46
N LYS A 275 -30.57 3.48 5.30
CA LYS A 275 -31.58 4.54 5.15
C LYS A 275 -31.31 5.75 6.05
N LEU A 276 -30.05 6.14 6.18
CA LEU A 276 -29.69 7.37 6.87
C LEU A 276 -30.27 8.57 6.10
N PRO A 277 -30.73 9.62 6.80
CA PRO A 277 -31.27 10.80 6.15
C PRO A 277 -30.15 11.55 5.41
N PRO A 278 -30.36 11.97 4.14
CA PRO A 278 -29.38 12.78 3.43
C PRO A 278 -29.16 14.12 4.13
N THR A 279 -27.95 14.69 4.00
CA THR A 279 -27.72 16.09 4.35
C THR A 279 -28.42 17.05 3.38
N GLN A 280 -28.44 18.34 3.70
CA GLN A 280 -29.12 19.32 2.87
C GLN A 280 -28.32 19.62 1.60
N ASP A 281 -28.97 19.81 0.46
CA ASP A 281 -28.33 20.20 -0.83
C ASP A 281 -27.43 21.45 -0.71
N SER A 282 -27.69 22.32 0.27
CA SER A 282 -26.84 23.50 0.54
C SER A 282 -25.39 23.14 0.88
N PHE A 283 -25.18 21.94 1.44
CA PHE A 283 -23.85 21.37 1.70
C PHE A 283 -23.02 21.26 0.42
N ARG A 284 -23.67 20.91 -0.69
CA ARG A 284 -23.08 20.60 -2.01
C ARG A 284 -22.82 21.81 -2.87
N GLN A 285 -23.12 23.03 -2.41
CA GLN A 285 -22.86 24.22 -3.20
C GLN A 285 -21.36 24.55 -3.21
N PRO A 286 -20.83 25.12 -4.31
CA PRO A 286 -19.49 25.67 -4.35
C PRO A 286 -19.24 26.61 -3.17
N VAL A 287 -18.01 26.61 -2.66
CA VAL A 287 -17.61 27.44 -1.52
C VAL A 287 -16.87 28.67 -2.04
N GLU A 288 -17.42 29.84 -1.74
CA GLU A 288 -16.80 31.13 -2.01
C GLU A 288 -16.37 31.76 -0.69
N VAL A 289 -15.06 31.91 -0.50
CA VAL A 289 -14.50 32.54 0.70
C VAL A 289 -13.30 33.42 0.35
N ASN A 290 -13.06 34.43 1.19
CA ASN A 290 -12.04 35.46 0.95
C ASN A 290 -10.77 35.30 1.81
N MET A 291 -10.74 34.37 2.76
CA MET A 291 -9.52 34.13 3.53
C MET A 291 -8.47 33.40 2.67
N PRO A 292 -7.17 33.52 3.00
CA PRO A 292 -6.13 32.83 2.25
C PRO A 292 -6.28 31.31 2.27
N VAL A 293 -6.01 30.69 1.11
CA VAL A 293 -6.08 29.24 0.92
C VAL A 293 -4.83 28.80 0.18
N ILE A 294 -4.22 27.69 0.60
CA ILE A 294 -3.26 26.94 -0.22
C ILE A 294 -3.90 25.62 -0.65
N ILE A 295 -3.78 25.29 -1.92
CA ILE A 295 -4.30 24.06 -2.52
C ILE A 295 -3.14 23.28 -3.11
N LEU A 296 -3.01 22.01 -2.71
CA LEU A 296 -2.00 21.08 -3.21
C LEU A 296 -2.70 19.97 -4.00
N ALA A 297 -2.15 19.63 -5.18
CA ALA A 297 -2.69 18.56 -6.01
C ALA A 297 -1.56 17.71 -6.60
N GLY A 298 -1.66 16.39 -6.52
CA GLY A 298 -0.76 15.48 -7.21
C GLY A 298 -1.23 15.17 -8.62
N SER A 299 -0.32 15.18 -9.59
CA SER A 299 -0.67 14.88 -10.99
C SER A 299 -1.12 13.43 -11.20
N TYR A 300 -0.67 12.50 -10.35
CA TYR A 300 -1.06 11.09 -10.40
C TYR A 300 -2.36 10.78 -9.65
N ASP A 301 -2.88 11.69 -8.83
CA ASP A 301 -3.98 11.43 -7.90
C ASP A 301 -5.23 10.88 -8.61
N PRO A 302 -5.58 9.58 -8.46
CA PRO A 302 -6.69 8.96 -9.19
C PRO A 302 -8.07 9.35 -8.63
N ILE A 303 -8.14 9.96 -7.44
CA ILE A 303 -9.38 10.24 -6.69
C ILE A 303 -9.81 11.68 -6.82
N THR A 304 -8.88 12.59 -6.54
CA THR A 304 -9.09 14.03 -6.49
C THR A 304 -8.19 14.67 -7.55
N PRO A 305 -8.57 14.56 -8.84
CA PRO A 305 -7.74 15.03 -9.94
C PRO A 305 -7.34 16.51 -9.79
N PRO A 306 -6.19 16.94 -10.37
CA PRO A 306 -5.81 18.35 -10.40
C PRO A 306 -6.90 19.28 -10.94
N ALA A 307 -7.74 18.81 -11.86
CA ALA A 307 -8.89 19.56 -12.38
C ALA A 307 -9.88 19.98 -11.28
N TRP A 308 -10.04 19.19 -10.22
CA TRP A 308 -10.85 19.56 -9.06
C TRP A 308 -10.20 20.66 -8.24
N ALA A 309 -8.87 20.63 -8.10
CA ALA A 309 -8.12 21.70 -7.46
C ALA A 309 -8.25 23.02 -8.24
N GLU A 310 -8.19 22.95 -9.58
CA GLU A 310 -8.45 24.10 -10.45
C GLU A 310 -9.89 24.63 -10.32
N GLN A 311 -10.89 23.73 -10.25
CA GLN A 311 -12.29 24.09 -10.04
C GLN A 311 -12.51 24.79 -8.69
N VAL A 312 -11.92 24.29 -7.61
CA VAL A 312 -12.02 24.93 -6.28
C VAL A 312 -11.29 26.28 -6.29
N ALA A 313 -10.07 26.33 -6.84
CA ALA A 313 -9.30 27.57 -6.94
C ALA A 313 -10.06 28.68 -7.68
N ALA A 314 -10.84 28.33 -8.72
CA ALA A 314 -11.64 29.30 -9.48
C ALA A 314 -12.69 30.04 -8.64
N ASN A 315 -13.15 29.45 -7.54
CA ASN A 315 -14.12 30.06 -6.61
C ASN A 315 -13.45 30.76 -5.41
N LEU A 316 -12.12 30.70 -5.30
CA LEU A 316 -11.36 31.17 -4.15
C LEU A 316 -10.33 32.23 -4.59
N PRO A 317 -10.68 33.53 -4.56
CA PRO A 317 -9.85 34.59 -5.14
C PRO A 317 -8.49 34.79 -4.45
N ALA A 318 -8.32 34.27 -3.23
CA ALA A 318 -7.09 34.32 -2.44
C ALA A 318 -6.36 32.97 -2.39
N ALA A 319 -6.67 32.03 -3.30
CA ALA A 319 -6.04 30.71 -3.33
C ALA A 319 -4.67 30.72 -4.02
N TYR A 320 -3.73 29.97 -3.45
CA TYR A 320 -2.46 29.57 -4.07
C TYR A 320 -2.55 28.09 -4.44
N LEU A 321 -2.57 27.79 -5.74
CA LEU A 321 -2.63 26.42 -6.24
C LEU A 321 -1.24 25.93 -6.67
N TYR A 322 -0.82 24.78 -6.14
CA TYR A 322 0.41 24.10 -6.51
C TYR A 322 0.11 22.66 -6.97
N THR A 323 0.53 22.33 -8.19
CA THR A 323 0.41 20.98 -8.75
C THR A 323 1.79 20.31 -8.75
N PHE A 324 1.85 19.09 -8.25
CA PHE A 324 3.07 18.30 -8.07
C PHE A 324 3.14 17.17 -9.10
N PRO A 325 4.06 17.25 -10.09
CA PRO A 325 4.11 16.31 -11.21
C PRO A 325 4.38 14.86 -10.83
N SER A 326 5.04 14.63 -9.69
CA SER A 326 5.50 13.31 -9.22
C SER A 326 4.81 12.82 -7.96
N ALA A 327 3.81 13.56 -7.47
CA ALA A 327 2.99 13.17 -6.33
C ALA A 327 1.62 12.64 -6.79
N SER A 328 0.97 11.89 -5.90
CA SER A 328 -0.37 11.35 -6.06
C SER A 328 -1.32 11.94 -5.01
N HIS A 329 -2.01 11.11 -4.23
CA HIS A 329 -3.02 11.54 -3.28
C HIS A 329 -2.40 11.90 -1.92
N VAL A 330 -2.75 13.08 -1.39
CA VAL A 330 -2.19 13.67 -0.16
C VAL A 330 -0.69 13.98 -0.31
N VAL A 331 -0.41 15.02 -1.09
CA VAL A 331 0.94 15.43 -1.50
C VAL A 331 1.85 15.73 -0.29
N TYR A 332 1.30 16.26 0.80
CA TYR A 332 2.06 16.66 1.99
C TYR A 332 2.93 15.52 2.55
N PHE A 333 2.49 14.27 2.46
CA PHE A 333 3.27 13.12 2.95
C PHE A 333 4.27 12.58 1.93
N GLU A 334 4.19 13.00 0.67
CA GLU A 334 5.00 12.46 -0.43
C GLU A 334 6.09 13.41 -0.91
N ASP A 335 6.01 14.70 -0.56
CA ASP A 335 6.90 15.73 -1.10
C ASP A 335 7.35 16.76 -0.05
N THR A 336 8.68 16.94 0.06
CA THR A 336 9.29 17.86 1.04
C THR A 336 9.09 19.33 0.68
N CYS A 337 8.94 19.67 -0.61
CA CYS A 337 8.55 21.01 -1.02
C CYS A 337 7.11 21.30 -0.57
N ALA A 338 6.18 20.35 -0.69
CA ALA A 338 4.81 20.53 -0.20
C ALA A 338 4.78 20.88 1.30
N GLN A 339 5.57 20.15 2.11
CA GLN A 339 5.71 20.45 3.54
C GLN A 339 6.26 21.87 3.77
N ALA A 340 7.30 22.26 3.03
CA ALA A 340 7.89 23.59 3.14
C ALA A 340 6.92 24.71 2.72
N LEU A 341 6.13 24.51 1.67
CA LEU A 341 5.10 25.45 1.22
C LEU A 341 4.00 25.61 2.27
N VAL A 342 3.52 24.52 2.88
CA VAL A 342 2.50 24.57 3.94
C VAL A 342 3.01 25.32 5.16
N VAL A 343 4.24 25.04 5.61
CA VAL A 343 4.85 25.76 6.75
C VAL A 343 4.98 27.26 6.44
N ALA A 344 5.53 27.62 5.27
CA ALA A 344 5.67 29.01 4.87
C ALA A 344 4.33 29.74 4.74
N PHE A 345 3.30 29.06 4.22
CA PHE A 345 1.95 29.59 4.12
C PHE A 345 1.31 29.81 5.50
N LEU A 346 1.46 28.86 6.44
CA LEU A 346 0.87 29.01 7.77
C LEU A 346 1.53 30.14 8.57
N ASP A 347 2.84 30.36 8.38
CA ASP A 347 3.60 31.48 8.95
C ASP A 347 3.07 32.84 8.46
N ASP A 348 2.91 33.03 7.15
CA ASP A 348 2.33 34.22 6.55
C ASP A 348 1.37 33.88 5.37
N PRO A 349 0.06 33.68 5.67
CA PRO A 349 -0.92 33.29 4.65
C PRO A 349 -1.19 34.38 3.61
N THR A 350 -0.76 35.63 3.86
CA THR A 350 -0.98 36.74 2.92
C THR A 350 0.07 36.81 1.82
N ARG A 351 1.12 35.99 1.93
CA ARG A 351 2.24 35.95 1.01
C ARG A 351 2.29 34.61 0.31
N MET A 352 2.22 34.65 -1.02
CA MET A 352 2.42 33.46 -1.85
C MET A 352 3.82 32.88 -1.62
N PRO A 353 3.94 31.62 -1.17
CA PRO A 353 5.23 30.94 -1.09
C PRO A 353 5.89 30.77 -2.46
N ALA A 354 7.22 30.75 -2.51
CA ALA A 354 7.94 30.53 -3.77
C ALA A 354 7.72 29.10 -4.27
N ASP A 355 7.27 28.95 -5.52
CA ASP A 355 6.93 27.65 -6.09
C ASP A 355 8.18 26.77 -6.25
N CYS A 356 8.16 25.61 -5.59
CA CYS A 356 9.15 24.55 -5.72
C CYS A 356 8.52 23.22 -6.19
N SER A 357 7.23 23.19 -6.55
CA SER A 357 6.49 21.92 -6.79
C SER A 357 7.04 21.12 -7.96
N LYS A 358 7.75 21.78 -8.88
CA LYS A 358 8.39 21.20 -10.06
C LYS A 358 9.85 20.79 -9.84
N ASN A 359 10.39 21.03 -8.65
CA ASN A 359 11.79 20.71 -8.31
C ASN A 359 11.93 19.30 -7.70
N GLY A 360 10.82 18.58 -7.50
CA GLY A 360 10.83 17.23 -6.92
C GLY A 360 11.53 16.21 -7.82
N ASP A 361 12.05 15.15 -7.21
CA ASP A 361 12.69 14.05 -7.92
C ASP A 361 11.70 13.34 -8.85
N SER A 362 12.10 13.16 -10.11
CA SER A 362 11.34 12.37 -11.07
C SER A 362 11.21 10.92 -10.59
N LEU A 363 10.01 10.34 -10.70
CA LEU A 363 9.78 8.92 -10.42
C LEU A 363 10.75 8.04 -11.21
N GLN A 364 11.24 7.00 -10.57
CA GLN A 364 12.14 6.02 -11.18
C GLN A 364 11.37 4.72 -11.40
N PHE A 365 10.83 4.51 -12.59
CA PHE A 365 10.03 3.32 -12.86
C PHE A 365 10.87 2.05 -12.81
N VAL A 366 10.26 0.97 -12.34
CA VAL A 366 10.92 -0.33 -12.22
C VAL A 366 10.68 -1.14 -13.49
N ALA A 367 11.76 -1.58 -14.15
CA ALA A 367 11.71 -2.49 -15.28
C ALA A 367 11.69 -3.96 -14.82
N SER A 368 11.15 -4.85 -15.65
CA SER A 368 11.21 -6.30 -15.41
C SER A 368 12.64 -6.85 -15.25
N ASN A 369 13.63 -6.18 -15.84
CA ASN A 369 15.05 -6.57 -15.71
C ASN A 369 15.68 -6.08 -14.40
N ASP A 370 15.02 -5.20 -13.65
CA ASP A 370 15.54 -4.64 -12.41
C ASP A 370 15.27 -5.55 -11.20
N ILE A 371 14.28 -6.45 -11.30
CA ILE A 371 13.83 -7.30 -10.17
C ILE A 371 14.00 -8.78 -10.48
N LEU A 372 14.76 -9.46 -9.61
CA LEU A 372 14.71 -10.89 -9.42
C LEU A 372 13.52 -11.22 -8.51
N SER A 373 12.40 -11.62 -9.12
CA SER A 373 11.16 -11.90 -8.37
C SER A 373 11.41 -12.97 -7.30
N THR A 374 11.12 -12.62 -6.04
CA THR A 374 11.16 -13.56 -4.92
C THR A 374 10.27 -13.08 -3.79
N ARG A 375 9.60 -14.02 -3.12
CA ARG A 375 8.76 -13.73 -1.94
C ARG A 375 9.55 -13.63 -0.64
N ALA A 376 10.87 -13.91 -0.66
CA ALA A 376 11.67 -14.06 0.55
C ALA A 376 11.74 -12.79 1.41
N PHE A 377 11.89 -11.61 0.78
CA PHE A 377 11.98 -10.34 1.50
C PHE A 377 10.63 -9.92 2.08
N TYR A 378 9.58 -10.01 1.28
CA TYR A 378 8.21 -9.80 1.74
C TYR A 378 7.90 -10.65 2.98
N ARG A 379 8.18 -11.96 2.95
CA ARG A 379 7.98 -12.85 4.10
C ARG A 379 8.85 -12.51 5.30
N LEU A 380 10.09 -12.09 5.06
CA LEU A 380 10.95 -11.65 6.14
C LEU A 380 10.35 -10.44 6.86
N ASN A 381 9.79 -9.49 6.11
CA ASN A 381 9.08 -8.35 6.70
C ASN A 381 7.89 -8.82 7.55
N THR A 382 7.04 -9.68 6.98
CA THR A 382 5.90 -10.27 7.71
C THR A 382 6.33 -11.01 8.99
N VAL A 383 7.47 -11.73 8.96
CA VAL A 383 8.03 -12.42 10.13
C VAL A 383 8.48 -11.45 11.22
N LEU A 384 9.02 -10.29 10.84
CA LEU A 384 9.45 -9.25 11.78
C LEU A 384 8.25 -8.57 12.46
N ASP A 385 7.15 -8.40 11.74
CA ASP A 385 5.94 -7.77 12.26
C ASP A 385 5.09 -8.71 13.13
N GLN A 386 5.28 -10.03 13.01
CA GLN A 386 4.50 -11.04 13.73
C GLN A 386 5.29 -11.70 14.87
N PRO A 387 4.97 -11.43 16.15
CA PRO A 387 5.72 -11.96 17.29
C PRO A 387 5.85 -13.49 17.33
N LYS A 388 4.82 -14.21 16.84
CA LYS A 388 4.81 -15.68 16.77
C LYS A 388 5.84 -16.23 15.77
N LEU A 389 6.10 -15.49 14.68
CA LEU A 389 6.99 -15.91 13.60
C LEU A 389 8.46 -15.61 13.90
N LEU A 390 8.78 -14.74 14.88
CA LEU A 390 10.16 -14.44 15.29
C LEU A 390 10.97 -15.68 15.69
N VAL A 391 10.31 -16.76 16.15
CA VAL A 391 10.95 -18.05 16.45
C VAL A 391 11.69 -18.63 15.24
N THR A 392 11.22 -18.33 14.01
CA THR A 392 11.86 -18.78 12.77
C THR A 392 13.24 -18.14 12.56
N LEU A 393 13.52 -16.99 13.19
CA LEU A 393 14.82 -16.30 13.14
C LEU A 393 15.88 -16.97 14.03
N ILE A 394 15.50 -17.88 14.93
CA ILE A 394 16.47 -18.59 15.80
C ILE A 394 17.48 -19.38 14.96
N LEU A 395 17.01 -20.06 13.90
CA LEU A 395 17.86 -20.86 13.02
C LEU A 395 18.97 -20.04 12.32
N PRO A 396 18.68 -18.89 11.67
CA PRO A 396 19.72 -18.07 11.08
C PRO A 396 20.70 -17.50 12.12
N PHE A 397 20.24 -17.11 13.32
CA PHE A 397 21.14 -16.64 14.39
C PHE A 397 22.08 -17.75 14.91
N ILE A 398 21.59 -18.98 15.08
CA ILE A 398 22.43 -20.13 15.42
C ILE A 398 23.45 -20.39 14.31
N GLY A 399 23.01 -20.39 13.04
CA GLY A 399 23.89 -20.57 11.88
C GLY A 399 25.04 -19.56 11.86
N LEU A 400 24.72 -18.28 11.98
CA LEU A 400 25.71 -17.19 12.01
C LEU A 400 26.68 -17.31 13.18
N SER A 401 26.19 -17.71 14.36
CA SER A 401 27.05 -17.94 15.54
C SER A 401 28.06 -19.06 15.29
N PHE A 402 27.62 -20.17 14.67
CA PHE A 402 28.52 -21.27 14.30
C PHE A 402 29.53 -20.86 13.23
N PHE A 403 29.12 -20.05 12.25
CA PHE A 403 30.02 -19.51 11.23
C PHE A 403 31.12 -18.64 11.85
N LEU A 404 30.75 -17.73 12.76
CA LEU A 404 31.71 -16.89 13.49
C LEU A 404 32.70 -17.74 14.31
N VAL A 405 32.21 -18.73 15.05
CA VAL A 405 33.06 -19.64 15.84
C VAL A 405 34.02 -20.43 14.94
N GLN A 406 33.56 -20.93 13.80
CA GLN A 406 34.41 -21.70 12.87
C GLN A 406 35.50 -20.82 12.25
N ILE A 407 35.18 -19.58 11.88
CA ILE A 407 36.17 -18.62 11.37
C ILE A 407 37.21 -18.30 12.44
N LEU A 408 36.79 -18.01 13.67
CA LEU A 408 37.69 -17.78 14.80
C LEU A 408 38.58 -19.00 15.07
N HIS A 409 38.02 -20.21 15.05
CA HIS A 409 38.77 -21.45 15.22
C HIS A 409 39.87 -21.60 14.16
N SER A 410 39.57 -21.32 12.89
CA SER A 410 40.56 -21.38 11.81
C SER A 410 41.64 -20.32 11.91
N LEU A 411 41.29 -19.10 12.32
CA LEU A 411 42.26 -18.04 12.57
C LEU A 411 43.23 -18.42 13.71
N VAL A 412 42.71 -18.95 14.82
CA VAL A 412 43.54 -19.43 15.93
C VAL A 412 44.45 -20.58 15.48
N SER A 413 43.93 -21.54 14.71
CA SER A 413 44.70 -22.68 14.19
C SER A 413 45.85 -22.24 13.27
N LEU A 414 45.60 -21.24 12.41
CA LEU A 414 46.63 -20.61 11.57
C LEU A 414 47.73 -19.95 12.39
N VAL A 415 47.37 -19.16 13.40
CA VAL A 415 48.32 -18.47 14.29
C VAL A 415 49.16 -19.48 15.08
N GLN A 416 48.54 -20.57 15.54
CA GLN A 416 49.20 -21.65 16.26
C GLN A 416 50.00 -22.59 15.33
N ARG A 417 49.99 -22.39 14.01
CA ARG A 417 50.62 -23.24 12.98
C ARG A 417 50.20 -24.71 13.07
N ASN A 418 48.98 -24.98 13.51
CA ASN A 418 48.43 -26.33 13.52
C ASN A 418 48.00 -26.74 12.10
N GLN A 419 48.32 -27.97 11.69
CA GLN A 419 47.83 -28.51 10.42
C GLN A 419 46.34 -28.88 10.56
N ALA A 420 45.47 -27.94 10.23
CA ALA A 420 44.03 -28.20 10.16
C ALA A 420 43.72 -29.17 9.01
N SER A 421 42.88 -30.18 9.29
CA SER A 421 42.48 -31.13 8.25
C SER A 421 41.68 -30.43 7.13
N PRO A 422 41.68 -30.94 5.88
CA PRO A 422 40.92 -30.35 4.78
C PRO A 422 39.43 -30.11 5.07
N ALA A 423 38.82 -30.93 5.94
CA ALA A 423 37.43 -30.77 6.36
C ALA A 423 37.17 -29.48 7.17
N TYR A 424 38.14 -29.03 7.98
CA TYR A 424 38.03 -27.76 8.71
C TYR A 424 38.14 -26.58 7.76
N TRP A 425 39.01 -26.65 6.74
CA TRP A 425 39.08 -25.61 5.71
C TRP A 425 37.78 -25.50 4.92
N LEU A 426 37.16 -26.63 4.60
CA LEU A 426 35.87 -26.65 3.95
C LEU A 426 34.76 -26.07 4.83
N ALA A 427 34.75 -26.38 6.13
CA ALA A 427 33.85 -25.75 7.09
C ALA A 427 34.05 -24.22 7.17
N THR A 428 35.30 -23.75 7.09
CA THR A 428 35.61 -22.31 7.06
C THR A 428 35.13 -21.65 5.79
N LEU A 429 35.27 -22.31 4.64
CA LEU A 429 34.69 -21.80 3.38
C LEU A 429 33.17 -21.68 3.48
N ILE A 430 32.48 -22.68 4.05
CA ILE A 430 31.02 -22.63 4.30
C ILE A 430 30.66 -21.46 5.23
N ALA A 431 31.44 -21.24 6.28
CA ALA A 431 31.21 -20.16 7.24
C ALA A 431 31.40 -18.78 6.58
N VAL A 432 32.48 -18.60 5.81
CA VAL A 432 32.76 -17.36 5.10
C VAL A 432 31.69 -17.07 4.05
N THR A 433 31.26 -18.06 3.25
CA THR A 433 30.19 -17.86 2.27
C THR A 433 28.84 -17.57 2.95
N GLY A 434 28.53 -18.22 4.06
CA GLY A 434 27.32 -17.95 4.83
C GLY A 434 27.24 -16.52 5.38
N ILE A 435 28.34 -16.02 5.95
CA ILE A 435 28.42 -14.62 6.40
C ILE A 435 28.37 -13.66 5.19
N ALA A 436 29.08 -13.98 4.10
CA ALA A 436 29.07 -13.16 2.90
C ALA A 436 27.66 -13.00 2.30
N ILE A 437 26.85 -14.07 2.31
CA ILE A 437 25.44 -14.01 1.88
C ILE A 437 24.65 -13.00 2.72
N VAL A 438 24.75 -13.07 4.05
CA VAL A 438 24.01 -12.16 4.94
C VAL A 438 24.51 -10.72 4.81
N VAL A 439 25.82 -10.50 4.74
CA VAL A 439 26.38 -9.17 4.50
C VAL A 439 25.92 -8.61 3.17
N MET A 440 25.93 -9.42 2.11
CA MET A 440 25.46 -9.00 0.79
C MET A 440 23.96 -8.66 0.80
N LEU A 441 23.13 -9.45 1.47
CA LEU A 441 21.70 -9.16 1.66
C LEU A 441 21.49 -7.84 2.41
N ILE A 442 22.25 -7.57 3.48
CA ILE A 442 22.18 -6.31 4.24
C ILE A 442 22.59 -5.13 3.35
N LEU A 443 23.71 -5.24 2.63
CA LEU A 443 24.20 -4.16 1.77
C LEU A 443 23.23 -3.87 0.63
N ILE A 444 22.70 -4.92 -0.03
CA ILE A 444 21.67 -4.78 -1.04
C ILE A 444 20.44 -4.10 -0.42
N SER A 445 19.93 -4.61 0.70
CA SER A 445 18.76 -4.04 1.36
C SER A 445 18.95 -2.57 1.76
N SER A 446 20.16 -2.15 2.14
CA SER A 446 20.44 -0.77 2.54
C SER A 446 20.54 0.21 1.38
N ASP A 447 20.82 -0.28 0.17
CA ASP A 447 21.04 0.53 -1.04
C ASP A 447 19.86 0.39 -2.04
N THR A 448 18.89 -0.46 -1.72
CA THR A 448 17.72 -0.72 -2.57
C THR A 448 16.51 0.02 -2.04
N ARG A 449 15.71 0.57 -2.95
CA ARG A 449 14.41 1.16 -2.63
C ARG A 449 13.49 0.12 -2.01
N GLU A 450 12.80 0.48 -0.93
CA GLU A 450 11.90 -0.42 -0.19
C GLU A 450 10.85 -1.09 -1.09
N ILE A 451 10.32 -0.36 -2.08
CA ILE A 451 9.34 -0.90 -3.02
C ILE A 451 9.88 -2.09 -3.81
N ILE A 452 11.15 -2.09 -4.23
CA ILE A 452 11.75 -3.22 -4.95
C ILE A 452 11.85 -4.44 -4.04
N LEU A 453 12.21 -4.25 -2.77
CA LEU A 453 12.35 -5.32 -1.79
C LEU A 453 11.01 -5.99 -1.46
N GLY A 454 9.90 -5.27 -1.61
CA GLY A 454 8.55 -5.83 -1.49
C GLY A 454 8.23 -6.91 -2.54
N PHE A 455 8.81 -6.81 -3.74
CA PHE A 455 8.52 -7.72 -4.86
C PHE A 455 9.69 -8.65 -5.23
N GLY A 456 10.89 -8.40 -4.71
CA GLY A 456 12.03 -9.27 -4.92
C GLY A 456 13.38 -8.68 -4.52
N LEU A 457 14.43 -9.09 -5.23
CA LEU A 457 15.77 -8.54 -5.11
C LEU A 457 16.09 -7.69 -6.33
N PRO A 458 16.89 -6.63 -6.23
CA PRO A 458 17.40 -5.95 -7.41
C PRO A 458 18.26 -6.91 -8.24
N ALA A 459 18.45 -6.63 -9.53
CA ALA A 459 19.29 -7.43 -10.43
C ALA A 459 20.73 -7.62 -9.92
N SER A 460 21.27 -6.65 -9.18
CA SER A 460 22.57 -6.75 -8.49
C SER A 460 22.62 -7.89 -7.46
N GLY A 461 21.46 -8.36 -7.00
CA GLY A 461 21.29 -9.47 -6.08
C GLY A 461 21.53 -10.87 -6.66
N ILE A 462 21.78 -11.02 -7.97
CA ILE A 462 22.12 -12.31 -8.60
C ILE A 462 23.28 -13.00 -7.86
N GLY A 463 24.24 -12.20 -7.35
CA GLY A 463 25.39 -12.72 -6.60
C GLY A 463 25.01 -13.50 -5.34
N VAL A 464 23.89 -13.15 -4.69
CA VAL A 464 23.38 -13.88 -3.52
C VAL A 464 22.98 -15.31 -3.90
N GLY A 465 22.26 -15.48 -5.01
CA GLY A 465 21.89 -16.79 -5.54
C GLY A 465 23.10 -17.65 -5.92
N LEU A 466 24.11 -17.05 -6.54
CA LEU A 466 25.36 -17.74 -6.87
C LEU A 466 26.12 -18.18 -5.62
N LEU A 467 26.21 -17.33 -4.59
CA LEU A 467 26.85 -17.68 -3.31
C LEU A 467 26.10 -18.79 -2.59
N LEU A 468 24.78 -18.79 -2.63
CA LEU A 468 23.94 -19.87 -2.10
C LEU A 468 24.25 -21.22 -2.77
N LEU A 469 24.36 -21.25 -4.10
CA LEU A 469 24.75 -22.45 -4.84
C LEU A 469 26.15 -22.93 -4.45
N VAL A 470 27.12 -22.02 -4.32
CA VAL A 470 28.48 -22.34 -3.84
C VAL A 470 28.41 -22.94 -2.43
N GLN A 471 27.62 -22.35 -1.53
CA GLN A 471 27.48 -22.85 -0.15
C GLN A 471 26.88 -24.26 -0.11
N ILE A 472 25.85 -24.54 -0.94
CA ILE A 472 25.27 -25.88 -1.08
C ILE A 472 26.34 -26.89 -1.52
N VAL A 473 27.13 -26.56 -2.55
CA VAL A 473 28.21 -27.43 -3.06
C VAL A 473 29.26 -27.70 -1.98
N LEU A 474 29.66 -26.67 -1.21
CA LEU A 474 30.63 -26.81 -0.12
C LEU A 474 30.09 -27.71 1.01
N ILE A 475 28.81 -27.58 1.38
CA ILE A 475 28.15 -28.43 2.37
C ILE A 475 28.12 -29.89 1.89
N LEU A 476 27.75 -30.14 0.63
CA LEU A 476 27.75 -31.48 0.06
C LEU A 476 29.16 -32.09 0.03
N ALA A 477 30.17 -31.30 -0.31
CA ALA A 477 31.56 -31.73 -0.24
C ALA A 477 31.97 -32.11 1.20
N LEU A 478 31.53 -31.34 2.21
CA LEU A 478 31.83 -31.62 3.60
C LEU A 478 31.15 -32.91 4.06
N MET A 479 29.88 -33.10 3.73
CA MET A 479 29.16 -34.35 3.96
C MET A 479 29.88 -35.55 3.34
N MET A 480 30.32 -35.46 2.09
CA MET A 480 31.08 -36.53 1.42
C MET A 480 32.40 -36.85 2.12
N THR A 481 33.13 -35.83 2.58
CA THR A 481 34.40 -36.04 3.31
C THR A 481 34.19 -36.72 4.65
N GLN A 482 33.10 -36.39 5.35
CA GLN A 482 32.72 -37.03 6.61
C GLN A 482 32.28 -38.47 6.38
N PHE A 483 31.43 -38.73 5.38
CA PHE A 483 30.94 -40.07 5.05
C PHE A 483 32.07 -41.05 4.74
N ARG A 484 33.08 -40.62 3.96
CA ARG A 484 34.29 -41.43 3.69
C ARG A 484 35.09 -41.77 4.95
N ARG A 485 34.99 -40.95 6.00
CA ARG A 485 35.71 -41.10 7.28
C ARG A 485 34.90 -41.78 8.39
N VAL A 486 33.60 -42.02 8.23
CA VAL A 486 32.75 -42.68 9.25
C VAL A 486 33.31 -44.04 9.70
N LYS A 487 34.13 -44.71 8.85
CA LYS A 487 34.84 -45.93 9.23
C LYS A 487 35.95 -45.76 10.29
N GLN A 488 36.32 -44.53 10.70
CA GLN A 488 37.48 -44.25 11.56
C GLN A 488 37.23 -43.28 12.74
N SER A 489 35.98 -43.09 13.16
CA SER A 489 35.47 -42.13 14.19
C SER A 489 35.02 -40.77 13.60
N ALA A 490 33.77 -40.40 13.92
CA ALA A 490 33.16 -39.16 13.47
C ALA A 490 33.54 -37.99 14.38
N ASN A 491 33.92 -36.85 13.78
CA ASN A 491 34.16 -35.61 14.53
C ASN A 491 32.82 -34.93 14.82
N ILE A 492 32.37 -35.00 16.07
CA ILE A 492 31.07 -34.49 16.52
C ILE A 492 30.88 -33.01 16.16
N TYR A 493 31.89 -32.17 16.33
CA TYR A 493 31.80 -30.75 16.01
C TYR A 493 31.51 -30.52 14.52
N LEU A 494 32.27 -31.17 13.63
CA LEU A 494 32.07 -31.03 12.19
C LEU A 494 30.71 -31.58 11.74
N SER A 495 30.20 -32.63 12.39
CA SER A 495 28.86 -33.14 12.10
C SER A 495 27.77 -32.15 12.52
N VAL A 496 27.87 -31.57 13.72
CA VAL A 496 26.94 -30.52 14.19
C VAL A 496 27.02 -29.29 13.28
N PHE A 497 28.23 -28.84 12.91
CA PHE A 497 28.42 -27.72 12.00
C PHE A 497 27.75 -27.95 10.64
N THR A 498 27.92 -29.15 10.06
CA THR A 498 27.25 -29.51 8.80
C THR A 498 25.73 -29.42 8.94
N VAL A 499 25.15 -29.99 10.01
CA VAL A 499 23.70 -29.95 10.25
C VAL A 499 23.20 -28.52 10.38
N VAL A 500 23.88 -27.68 11.18
CA VAL A 500 23.53 -26.27 11.36
C VAL A 500 23.63 -25.50 10.04
N SER A 501 24.68 -25.75 9.25
CA SER A 501 24.86 -25.11 7.93
C SER A 501 23.76 -25.52 6.94
N THR A 502 23.38 -26.80 6.93
CA THR A 502 22.26 -27.29 6.12
C THR A 502 20.94 -26.68 6.57
N ALA A 503 20.70 -26.55 7.87
CA ALA A 503 19.50 -25.89 8.40
C ALA A 503 19.44 -24.40 8.04
N PHE A 504 20.57 -23.69 8.09
CA PHE A 504 20.69 -22.29 7.66
C PHE A 504 20.33 -22.12 6.17
N VAL A 505 20.92 -22.93 5.29
CA VAL A 505 20.58 -22.90 3.85
C VAL A 505 19.13 -23.33 3.62
N GLY A 506 18.66 -24.34 4.35
CA GLY A 506 17.28 -24.79 4.30
C GLY A 506 16.29 -23.68 4.67
N TRP A 507 16.63 -22.85 5.66
CA TRP A 507 15.84 -21.67 6.03
C TRP A 507 15.82 -20.61 4.93
N LEU A 508 16.96 -20.31 4.29
CA LEU A 508 17.02 -19.37 3.16
C LEU A 508 16.20 -19.87 1.95
N VAL A 509 16.27 -21.16 1.66
CA VAL A 509 15.47 -21.79 0.59
C VAL A 509 13.99 -21.80 0.94
N TRP A 510 13.65 -22.08 2.21
CA TRP A 510 12.28 -22.04 2.70
C TRP A 510 11.67 -20.66 2.50
N MET A 511 12.36 -19.58 2.92
CA MET A 511 11.90 -18.20 2.68
C MET A 511 11.60 -17.89 1.21
N HIS A 512 12.40 -18.45 0.29
CA HIS A 512 12.20 -18.27 -1.14
C HIS A 512 10.99 -19.05 -1.69
N LEU A 513 10.85 -20.32 -1.30
CA LEU A 513 9.84 -21.23 -1.86
C LEU A 513 8.45 -21.07 -1.23
N TYR A 514 8.38 -20.64 0.04
CA TYR A 514 7.22 -20.87 0.92
C TYR A 514 6.96 -19.73 1.86
#